data_AF-A0A7W3LWN1-F1
#
_entry.id   AF-A0A7W3LWN1-F1
#
_cell.length_a   1.000
_cell.length_b   1.000
_cell.length_c   1.000
_cell.angle_alpha   90.00
_cell.angle_beta   90.00
_cell.angle_gamma   90.00
#
_symmetry.space_group_name_H-M   'P 1'
#
loop_
_entity.id
_entity.type
_entity.pdbx_description
1 polymer ?
#
loop_
_entity_poly.entity_id
_entity_poly.type
_entity_poly.pdbx_seq_one_letter_code
_entity_poly.pdbx_strand_id
1 'polypeptide(L)' 'MAVLGSVRIDWDAVRALYLARCSRCVDTFTATTFDQADTWAAAHRCDAELVALLASLSVRAAA' A
#
# COMPACT_ATOMS: atom_id res chain seq x y z
N MET A 1 7.69 10.63 -3.62
CA MET A 1 6.43 9.88 -3.67
C MET A 1 6.30 9.30 -5.07
N ALA A 2 6.28 7.97 -5.18
CA ALA A 2 6.01 7.26 -6.42
C ALA A 2 4.67 6.52 -6.30
N VAL A 3 3.95 6.35 -7.40
CA VAL A 3 2.67 5.61 -7.45
C VAL A 3 2.73 4.58 -8.56
N LEU A 4 2.50 3.32 -8.19
CA LEU A 4 2.55 2.15 -9.08
C LEU A 4 1.21 1.43 -8.99
N GLY A 5 0.32 1.72 -9.94
CA GLY A 5 -1.06 1.24 -9.89
C GLY A 5 -1.76 1.69 -8.61
N SER A 6 -2.06 0.75 -7.72
CA SER A 6 -2.73 1.02 -6.43
C SER A 6 -1.78 1.21 -5.24
N VAL A 7 -0.47 1.09 -5.44
CA VAL A 7 0.53 1.22 -4.39
C VAL A 7 1.16 2.60 -4.43
N ARG A 8 1.23 3.28 -3.28
CA ARG A 8 2.05 4.47 -3.07
C ARG A 8 3.31 4.09 -2.34
N ILE A 9 4.46 4.60 -2.78
CA ILE A 9 5.74 4.49 -2.10
C ILE A 9 6.18 5.87 -1.62
N ASP A 10 6.36 5.98 -0.31
CA ASP A 10 6.82 7.17 0.39
C ASP A 10 8.15 6.90 1.11
N TRP A 11 8.91 7.96 1.37
CA TRP A 11 10.09 7.89 2.22
C TRP A 11 9.71 8.35 3.63
N ASP A 12 9.87 7.47 4.62
CA ASP A 12 9.74 7.79 6.04
C ASP A 12 11.10 8.28 6.56
N ALA A 13 11.23 9.60 6.70
CA ALA A 13 12.47 10.22 7.17
C ALA A 13 12.78 9.95 8.65
N VAL A 14 11.78 9.65 9.48
CA VAL A 14 11.97 9.36 10.91
C VAL A 14 12.58 7.97 11.08
N ARG A 15 12.11 7.01 10.29
CA ARG A 15 12.59 5.63 10.34
C ARG A 15 13.72 5.33 9.36
N ALA A 16 14.01 6.26 8.45
CA ALA A 16 14.95 6.09 7.34
C ALA A 16 14.62 4.83 6.49
N LEU A 17 13.35 4.67 6.14
CA LEU A 17 12.84 3.54 5.35
C LEU A 17 11.88 4.02 4.25
N TYR A 18 11.81 3.26 3.17
CA TYR A 18 10.71 3.35 2.20
C TYR A 18 9.49 2.61 2.74
N LEU A 19 8.34 3.25 2.67
CA LEU A 19 7.04 2.69 3.02
C LEU A 19 6.19 2.58 1.75
N ALA A 20 5.93 1.35 1.33
CA ALA A 20 4.93 1.05 0.31
C ALA A 20 3.58 0.78 0.99
N ARG A 21 2.49 1.34 0.46
CA ARG A 21 1.13 1.13 0.94
C ARG A 21 0.16 0.94 -0.24
N CYS A 22 -0.59 -0.15 -0.23
CA CYS A 22 -1.69 -0.33 -1.17
C CYS A 22 -2.92 0.48 -0.71
N SER A 23 -3.50 1.29 -1.60
CA SER A 23 -4.72 2.06 -1.30
C SER A 23 -6.00 1.22 -1.30
N ARG A 24 -5.96 -0.02 -1.79
CA ARG A 24 -7.14 -0.90 -1.88
C ARG A 24 -7.28 -1.83 -0.68
N CYS A 25 -6.24 -2.61 -0.38
CA CYS A 25 -6.25 -3.55 0.74
C CYS A 25 -5.58 -3.01 2.01
N VAL A 26 -4.96 -1.82 1.95
CA VAL A 26 -4.25 -1.19 3.07
C VAL A 26 -3.01 -1.97 3.55
N ASP A 27 -2.58 -2.99 2.79
CA ASP A 27 -1.35 -3.72 3.07
C ASP A 27 -0.12 -2.80 2.90
N THR A 28 0.88 -3.02 3.74
CA THR A 28 2.08 -2.18 3.83
C THR A 28 3.35 -3.00 3.83
N PHE A 29 4.37 -2.47 3.18
CA PHE A 29 5.72 -3.05 3.18
C PHE A 29 6.75 -1.97 3.47
N THR A 30 7.75 -2.29 4.28
CA THR A 30 8.86 -1.38 4.61
C THR A 30 10.17 -1.93 4.06
N ALA A 31 10.95 -1.07 3.44
CA ALA A 31 12.22 -1.43 2.82
C ALA A 31 13.31 -0.41 3.10
N THR A 32 14.58 -0.84 3.08
CA THR A 32 15.72 0.07 3.22
C THR A 32 16.09 0.73 1.89
N THR A 33 15.64 0.17 0.76
CA THR A 33 15.86 0.73 -0.58
C THR A 33 14.56 0.94 -1.35
N PHE A 34 14.58 1.89 -2.28
CA PHE A 34 13.44 2.16 -3.16
C PHE A 34 13.12 0.95 -4.04
N ASP A 35 14.16 0.31 -4.59
CA ASP A 35 14.05 -0.85 -5.49
C ASP A 35 13.33 -2.05 -4.85
N GLN A 36 13.58 -2.31 -3.57
CA GLN A 36 12.85 -3.33 -2.81
C GLN A 36 11.36 -2.99 -2.68
N ALA A 37 11.04 -1.73 -2.39
CA ALA A 37 9.65 -1.27 -2.31
C ALA A 37 8.94 -1.31 -3.68
N ASP A 38 9.65 -0.94 -4.75
CA ASP A 38 9.18 -0.98 -6.14
C ASP A 38 8.92 -2.42 -6.60
N THR A 39 9.86 -3.32 -6.36
CA THR A 39 9.72 -4.75 -6.65
C THR A 39 8.51 -5.35 -5.92
N TRP A 40 8.34 -5.02 -4.64
CA TRP A 40 7.17 -5.44 -3.89
C TRP A 40 5.88 -4.89 -4.51
N ALA A 41 5.85 -3.61 -4.85
CA ALA A 41 4.67 -2.96 -5.45
C ALA A 41 4.29 -3.60 -6.79
N ALA A 42 5.27 -3.96 -7.63
CA ALA A 42 5.05 -4.64 -8.90
C ALA A 42 4.50 -6.07 -8.73
N ALA A 43 4.97 -6.79 -7.70
CA ALA A 43 4.51 -8.14 -7.38
C ALA A 43 3.17 -8.16 -6.61
N HIS A 44 2.81 -7.06 -5.95
CA HIS A 44 1.65 -7.01 -5.07
C HIS A 44 0.34 -7.28 -5.81
N ARG A 45 -0.47 -8.18 -5.23
CA ARG A 45 -1.82 -8.51 -5.69
C ARG A 45 -2.75 -8.47 -4.50
N CYS A 46 -3.82 -7.69 -4.60
CA CYS A 46 -4.83 -7.66 -3.55
C CYS A 46 -5.71 -8.91 -3.62
N ASP A 47 -6.07 -9.43 -2.47
CA ASP A 47 -7.20 -10.35 -2.34
C ASP A 47 -8.51 -9.59 -2.63
N ALA A 48 -9.32 -10.10 -3.57
CA ALA A 48 -10.52 -9.43 -4.03
C ALA A 48 -11.63 -9.39 -2.96
N GLU A 49 -11.77 -10.44 -2.16
CA GLU A 49 -12.79 -10.52 -1.11
C GLU A 49 -12.44 -9.57 0.03
N LEU A 50 -11.17 -9.53 0.43
CA LEU A 50 -10.70 -8.59 1.45
C LEU A 50 -10.90 -7.14 1.02
N VAL A 51 -10.58 -6.81 -0.23
CA VAL A 51 -10.81 -5.45 -0.77
C VAL A 51 -12.30 -5.09 -0.75
N ALA A 52 -13.18 -6.02 -1.15
CA ALA A 52 -14.63 -5.79 -1.11
C ALA A 52 -15.13 -5.57 0.32
N LEU A 53 -14.65 -6.37 1.28
CA LEU A 53 -14.99 -6.22 2.68
C LEU A 53 -14.56 -4.86 3.23
N LEU A 54 -13.31 -4.45 2.97
CA LEU A 54 -12.77 -3.16 3.40
C LEU A 54 -13.54 -1.98 2.78
N ALA A 55 -13.85 -2.06 1.48
CA ALA A 55 -14.67 -1.04 0.81
C ALA A 55 -16.07 -0.91 1.47
N SER A 56 -16.68 -2.04 1.86
CA SER A 56 -17.97 -2.03 2.54
C SER A 56 -17.93 -1.36 3.92
N LEU A 57 -16.81 -1.50 4.64
CA LEU A 57 -16.60 -0.87 5.95
C LEU A 57 -16.40 0.64 5.81
N SER A 58 -15.62 1.08 4.82
CA SER A 58 -15.38 2.50 4.54
C SER A 58 -16.67 3.25 4.21
N VAL A 59 -17.60 2.63 3.47
CA VAL A 59 -18.92 3.23 3.18
C VAL A 59 -19.75 3.41 4.46
N ARG A 60 -19.72 2.44 5.37
CA ARG A 60 -20.44 2.54 6.65
C ARG A 60 -19.85 3.60 7.59
N ALA A 61 -18.55 3.83 7.55
CA ALA A 61 -17.90 4.84 8.39
C ALA A 61 -18.15 6.29 7.94
N ALA A 62 -18.59 6.48 6.67
CA ALA A 62 -18.85 7.79 6.09
C ALA A 62 -20.34 8.22 6.14
N ALA A 63 -21.22 7.36 6.68
CA ALA A 63 -22.65 7.60 6.84
C ALA A 63 -23.00 7.93 8.29
#